data_AF-A0A954V704-F1
#
_entry.id   AF-A0A954V704-F1
#
_cell.length_a   1.000
_cell.length_b   1.000
_cell.length_c   1.000
_cell.angle_alpha   90.00
_cell.angle_beta   90.00
_cell.angle_gamma   90.00
#
_symmetry.space_group_name_H-M   'P 1'
#
loop_
_entity.id
_entity.type
_entity.pdbx_description
1 polymer ?
#
loop_
_entity_poly.entity_id
_entity_poly.type
_entity_poly.pdbx_seq_one_letter_code
_entity_poly.pdbx_strand_id
1 'polypeptide(L)'
;MMAQIKVRDLDDWVVHVLRDNAISAGHSLEQHLRDILKATALADQKRFAEEQRRHLAEFKDQHGELTDSSVGIREDRESNG
;
A
#
# COMPACT_ATOMS: atom_id res chain seq x y z
N MET A 1 -3.11 16.69 8.29
CA MET A 1 -4.42 16.47 8.94
C MET A 1 -4.29 15.22 9.81
N MET A 2 -4.71 15.25 11.08
CA MET A 2 -4.65 14.08 11.97
C MET A 2 -6.05 13.51 12.20
N ALA A 3 -6.25 12.25 11.80
CA ALA A 3 -7.48 11.52 12.06
C ALA A 3 -7.43 10.87 13.45
N GLN A 4 -8.60 10.74 14.09
CA GLN A 4 -8.75 10.07 15.39
C GLN A 4 -9.52 8.76 15.20
N ILE A 5 -9.13 7.73 15.94
CA ILE A 5 -9.76 6.40 15.88
C ILE A 5 -10.16 6.00 17.30
N LYS A 6 -11.40 5.52 17.48
CA LYS A 6 -11.88 4.91 18.72
C LYS A 6 -12.23 3.46 18.44
N VAL A 7 -11.52 2.54 19.07
CA VAL A 7 -11.83 1.10 19.07
C VAL A 7 -12.68 0.81 20.31
N ARG A 8 -13.82 0.14 20.13
CA ARG A 8 -14.74 -0.25 21.22
C ARG A 8 -14.74 -1.75 21.37
N ASP A 9 -15.13 -2.21 22.56
CA ASP A 9 -15.37 -3.62 22.85
C ASP A 9 -14.18 -4.52 22.46
N LEU A 10 -12.97 -4.04 22.77
CA LEU A 10 -11.74 -4.79 22.58
C LEU A 10 -11.49 -5.64 23.82
N ASP A 11 -11.20 -6.92 23.62
CA ASP A 11 -10.92 -7.82 24.71
C ASP A 11 -9.78 -7.31 25.62
N ASP A 12 -9.98 -7.40 26.93
CA ASP A 12 -9.02 -6.90 27.92
C ASP A 12 -7.63 -7.52 27.76
N TRP A 13 -7.56 -8.82 27.43
CA TRP A 13 -6.30 -9.52 27.23
C TRP A 13 -5.49 -8.94 26.06
N VAL A 14 -6.16 -8.43 25.01
CA VAL A 14 -5.50 -7.79 23.86
C VAL A 14 -4.89 -6.46 24.31
N VAL A 15 -5.62 -5.67 25.10
CA VAL A 15 -5.13 -4.39 25.64
C VAL A 15 -3.91 -4.61 26.52
N HIS A 16 -3.92 -5.66 27.35
CA HIS A 16 -2.80 -6.03 28.20
C HIS A 16 -1.55 -6.36 27.39
N VAL A 17 -1.66 -7.27 26.42
CA VAL A 17 -0.53 -7.66 25.56
C VAL A 17 0.05 -6.45 24.82
N LEU A 18 -0.80 -5.59 24.25
CA LEU A 18 -0.34 -4.39 23.54
C LEU A 18 0.35 -3.39 24.47
N ARG A 19 -0.12 -3.25 25.71
CA ARG A 19 0.50 -2.40 26.72
C ARG A 19 1.87 -2.94 27.13
N ASP A 20 1.99 -4.24 27.37
CA ASP A 20 3.25 -4.88 27.74
C ASP A 20 4.29 -4.77 26.63
N ASN A 21 3.86 -4.92 25.37
CA ASN A 21 4.71 -4.71 24.20
C ASN A 21 5.16 -3.26 24.09
N ALA A 22 4.26 -2.30 24.32
CA ALA A 22 4.60 -0.88 24.30
C ALA A 22 5.63 -0.53 25.39
N ILE A 23 5.45 -1.02 26.62
CA ILE A 23 6.38 -0.84 27.73
C ILE A 23 7.75 -1.44 27.39
N SER A 24 7.77 -2.67 26.87
CA SER A 24 9.01 -3.37 26.49
C SER A 24 9.78 -2.64 25.39
N ALA A 25 9.06 -1.95 24.49
CA ALA A 25 9.64 -1.12 23.45
C ALA A 25 10.00 0.32 23.92
N GLY A 26 9.70 0.67 25.18
CA GLY A 26 9.91 2.03 25.71
C GLY A 26 8.99 3.09 25.12
N HIS A 27 7.84 2.70 24.57
CA HIS A 27 6.88 3.57 23.89
C HIS A 27 5.57 3.70 24.70
N SER A 28 4.79 4.74 24.40
CA SER A 28 3.39 4.79 24.84
C SER A 28 2.55 3.79 24.04
N LEU A 29 1.43 3.33 24.62
CA LEU A 29 0.48 2.44 23.92
C LEU A 29 -0.04 3.09 22.62
N GLU A 30 -0.30 4.39 22.64
CA GLU A 30 -0.72 5.13 21.45
C GLU A 30 0.35 5.09 20.35
N GLN A 31 1.60 5.36 20.70
CA GLN A 31 2.71 5.32 19.75
C GLN A 31 2.90 3.91 19.17
N HIS A 32 2.84 2.90 20.03
CA HIS A 32 2.92 1.50 19.61
C HIS A 32 1.81 1.12 18.61
N LEU A 33 0.56 1.53 18.89
CA LEU A 33 -0.57 1.32 17.97
C LEU A 33 -0.40 2.09 16.66
N ARG A 34 0.11 3.33 16.71
CA ARG A 34 0.39 4.14 15.51
C ARG A 34 1.42 3.45 14.61
N ASP A 35 2.46 2.87 15.21
CA ASP A 35 3.52 2.16 14.47
C ASP A 35 2.98 0.88 13.83
N ILE A 36 2.16 0.10 14.55
CA ILE A 36 1.47 -1.07 13.99
C ILE A 36 0.60 -0.67 12.79
N LEU A 37 -0.27 0.33 12.97
CA LEU A 37 -1.18 0.78 11.90
C LEU A 37 -0.41 1.28 10.67
N LYS A 38 0.69 2.00 10.88
CA LYS A 38 1.56 2.47 9.80
C LYS A 38 2.24 1.30 9.09
N ALA A 39 2.77 0.33 9.83
CA ALA A 39 3.40 -0.85 9.26
C ALA A 39 2.42 -1.67 8.42
N THR A 40 1.21 -1.90 8.92
CA THR A 40 0.15 -2.62 8.20
C THR A 40 -0.28 -1.88 6.93
N ALA A 41 -0.51 -0.56 7.02
CA ALA A 41 -0.89 0.24 5.85
C ALA A 41 0.22 0.23 4.76
N LEU A 42 1.48 0.24 5.17
CA LEU A 42 2.62 0.13 4.24
C LEU A 42 2.76 -1.28 3.65
N ALA A 43 2.48 -2.33 4.42
CA ALA A 43 2.55 -3.70 3.96
C ALA A 43 1.55 -3.96 2.83
N ASP A 44 0.32 -3.46 2.95
CA ASP A 44 -0.69 -3.58 1.90
C ASP A 44 -0.32 -2.80 0.64
N GLN A 45 0.26 -1.61 0.77
CA GLN A 45 0.78 -0.85 -0.38
C GLN A 45 1.94 -1.57 -1.08
N LYS A 46 2.86 -2.17 -0.32
CA LYS A 46 3.98 -2.93 -0.88
C LYS A 46 3.47 -4.17 -1.61
N ARG A 47 2.54 -4.92 -1.01
CA ARG A 47 1.92 -6.09 -1.65
C ARG A 47 1.21 -5.69 -2.94
N PHE A 48 0.43 -4.61 -2.92
CA PHE A 48 -0.20 -4.09 -4.13
C PHE A 48 0.82 -3.68 -5.20
N ALA A 49 1.88 -2.95 -4.83
CA ALA A 49 2.93 -2.56 -5.76
C ALA A 49 3.68 -3.78 -6.34
N GLU A 50 3.91 -4.82 -5.54
CA GLU A 50 4.50 -6.09 -5.98
C GLU A 50 3.56 -6.84 -6.94
N GLU A 51 2.26 -6.90 -6.66
CA GLU A 51 1.25 -7.46 -7.56
C GLU A 51 1.21 -6.70 -8.89
N GLN A 52 1.22 -5.37 -8.87
CA GLN A 52 1.24 -4.56 -10.10
C GLN A 52 2.54 -4.72 -10.88
N ARG A 53 3.70 -4.81 -10.21
CA ARG A 53 4.97 -5.12 -10.88
C ARG A 53 4.96 -6.49 -11.53
N ARG A 54 4.38 -7.48 -10.85
CA ARG A 54 4.21 -8.84 -11.39
C ARG A 54 3.31 -8.81 -12.63
N HIS A 55 2.15 -8.15 -12.55
CA HIS A 55 1.26 -8.00 -13.70
C HIS A 55 1.93 -7.27 -14.86
N LEU A 56 2.70 -6.20 -14.60
CA LEU A 56 3.44 -5.50 -15.64
C LEU A 56 4.53 -6.38 -16.27
N ALA A 57 5.24 -7.18 -15.47
CA ALA A 57 6.24 -8.11 -15.96
C ALA A 57 5.62 -9.24 -16.80
N GLU A 58 4.52 -9.83 -16.34
CA GLU A 58 3.73 -10.83 -17.08
C GLU A 58 3.19 -10.24 -18.38
N PHE A 59 2.69 -9.00 -18.36
CA PHE A 59 2.22 -8.32 -19.56
C PHE A 59 3.36 -8.06 -20.56
N LYS A 60 4.53 -7.60 -20.10
CA LYS A 60 5.72 -7.43 -20.95
C LYS A 60 6.24 -8.74 -21.53
N ASP A 61 6.18 -9.82 -20.76
CA ASP A 61 6.60 -11.16 -21.19
C ASP A 61 5.64 -11.72 -22.26
N GLN A 62 4.34 -11.53 -22.07
CA GLN A 62 3.30 -12.01 -22.99
C GLN A 62 3.16 -11.17 -24.26
N HIS A 63 3.41 -9.85 -24.19
CA HIS A 63 3.10 -8.92 -25.28
C HIS A 63 4.30 -8.07 -25.76
N GLY A 64 5.49 -8.24 -25.19
CA GLY A 64 6.66 -7.40 -25.47
C GLY A 64 6.59 -6.04 -24.76
N GLU A 65 7.58 -5.17 -24.99
CA GLU A 65 7.44 -3.77 -24.59
C GLU A 65 6.39 -3.09 -25.48
N LEU A 66 5.37 -2.48 -24.85
CA LEU A 66 4.48 -1.56 -25.53
C LEU A 66 5.33 -0.40 -26.06
N THR A 67 5.64 -0.41 -27.35
CA THR A 67 6.02 0.81 -28.07
C THR A 67 4.92 1.82 -27.83
N ASP A 68 5.32 3.05 -27.51
CA ASP A 68 4.40 4.14 -27.22
C ASP A 68 3.40 4.29 -28.38
N SER A 69 2.19 3.76 -28.17
CA SER A 69 1.14 3.68 -29.19
C SER A 69 0.54 5.05 -29.47
N SER A 70 0.95 6.07 -28.70
CA SER A 70 0.59 7.46 -28.95
C SER A 70 1.28 8.06 -30.18
N VAL A 71 2.34 7.43 -30.70
CA VAL A 71 2.99 7.85 -31.95
C VAL A 71 2.10 7.54 -33.16
N GLY A 72 1.60 6.30 -33.28
CA GLY A 72 0.75 5.89 -34.41
C GLY A 72 -0.62 6.60 -34.44
N ILE A 73 -1.20 6.88 -33.27
CA ILE A 73 -2.48 7.62 -33.17
C ILE A 73 -2.33 9.08 -33.62
N ARG A 74 -1.13 9.67 -33.50
CA ARG A 74 -0.85 11.04 -33.96
C ARG A 74 -0.74 11.10 -35.48
N GLU A 75 -0.03 10.15 -36.09
CA GLU A 75 0.18 10.06 -37.54
C GLU A 75 -1.14 9.81 -38.31
N ASP A 76 -2.03 8.97 -37.78
CA ASP A 76 -3.35 8.73 -38.34
C ASP A 76 -4.27 9.97 -38.28
N ARG A 77 -4.06 10.84 -37.28
CA ARG A 77 -4.83 12.08 -37.12
C ARG A 77 -4.35 13.19 -38.04
N GLU A 78 -3.06 13.22 -38.34
CA GLU A 78 -2.44 14.20 -39.26
C GLU A 78 -2.65 13.82 -40.73
N SER A 79 -2.76 12.52 -41.06
CA SER A 79 -3.01 12.07 -42.45
C SER A 79 -4.48 12.15 -42.91
N ASN A 80 -5.42 12.24 -41.96
CA ASN A 80 -6.86 12.36 -42.24
C ASN A 80 -7.43 13.77 -41.98
N GLY A 81 -6.55 14.76 -41.82
CA GLY A 81 -6.88 16.18 -41.65
C GLY A 81 -6.76 16.97 -42.95
#